data_AF-A0AAD4WUU5-F1
#
_entry.id   AF-A0AAD4WUU5-F1
#
_cell.length_a   1.000
_cell.length_b   1.000
_cell.length_c   1.000
_cell.angle_alpha   90.00
_cell.angle_beta   90.00
_cell.angle_gamma   90.00
#
_symmetry.space_group_name_H-M   'P 1'
#
loop_
_entity.id
_entity.type
_entity.pdbx_description
1 polymer ?
#
loop_
_entity_poly.entity_id
_entity_poly.type
_entity_poly.pdbx_seq_one_letter_code
_entity_poly.pdbx_strand_id
1 'polypeptide(L)'
;MWTINDFPAYGNLSGCVVKGYKACPICGDDTPSHRLKNGHKICYIGHRKWLPINHPYRRQRAAFNGKPEYGIPPEPLTGEEVLHMVENGDRVCWKKKSIFFDLEYWKYLPVRHALDVMHIEKNVCDSIIGTLLEIPGKNKDGIAARLDLLNMGVKTDLQPEYGERRTRLPPGPWNLSRAE
;
A
#
# COMPACT_ATOMS: atom_id res chain seq x y z
N MET A 1 0.11 20.37 -18.37
CA MET A 1 -0.23 20.74 -16.97
C MET A 1 -0.76 19.49 -16.28
N TRP A 2 -0.30 19.16 -15.07
CA TRP A 2 -0.76 18.01 -14.28
C TRP A 2 -1.52 18.48 -13.03
N THR A 3 -2.30 17.58 -12.42
CA THR A 3 -2.99 17.85 -11.15
C THR A 3 -2.22 17.24 -9.97
N ILE A 4 -2.08 17.97 -8.85
CA ILE A 4 -1.47 17.48 -7.60
C ILE A 4 -2.61 17.19 -6.63
N ASN A 5 -2.76 15.93 -6.21
CA ASN A 5 -3.84 15.52 -5.32
C ASN A 5 -3.38 14.42 -4.37
N ASP A 6 -4.03 14.30 -3.22
CA ASP A 6 -3.88 13.08 -2.41
C ASP A 6 -4.45 11.84 -3.15
N PHE A 7 -4.12 10.65 -2.65
CA PHE A 7 -4.53 9.40 -3.31
C PHE A 7 -6.06 9.21 -3.40
N PRO A 8 -6.86 9.57 -2.36
CA PRO A 8 -8.31 9.60 -2.46
C PRO A 8 -8.86 10.56 -3.52
N ALA A 9 -8.39 11.80 -3.57
CA ALA A 9 -8.84 12.78 -4.55
C ALA A 9 -8.42 12.39 -5.97
N TYR A 10 -7.25 11.76 -6.13
CA TYR A 10 -6.85 11.14 -7.40
C TYR A 10 -7.93 10.17 -7.92
N GLY A 11 -8.49 9.31 -7.07
CA GLY A 11 -9.55 8.37 -7.49
C GLY A 11 -10.83 9.08 -7.96
N ASN A 12 -11.21 10.17 -7.27
CA ASN A 12 -12.37 10.96 -7.64
C ASN A 12 -12.18 11.68 -8.99
N LEU A 13 -10.99 12.23 -9.24
CA LEU A 13 -10.69 13.00 -10.45
C LEU A 13 -10.42 12.10 -11.65
N SER A 14 -9.61 11.06 -11.47
CA SER A 14 -9.23 10.14 -12.55
C SER A 14 -10.32 9.11 -12.87
N GLY A 15 -11.23 8.85 -11.93
CA GLY A 15 -12.16 7.74 -12.02
C GLY A 15 -11.55 6.38 -11.69
N CYS A 16 -10.28 6.34 -11.26
CA CYS A 16 -9.60 5.13 -10.82
C CYS A 16 -10.15 4.62 -9.49
N VAL A 17 -10.17 3.30 -9.33
CA VAL A 17 -10.31 2.62 -8.06
C VAL A 17 -9.02 2.82 -7.28
N VAL A 18 -9.12 3.52 -6.15
CA VAL A 18 -7.99 3.82 -5.25
C VAL A 18 -8.10 3.13 -3.89
N LYS A 19 -9.06 2.20 -3.77
CA LYS A 19 -9.32 1.41 -2.56
C LYS A 19 -9.83 0.02 -2.93
N GLY A 20 -9.67 -0.94 -2.03
CA GLY A 20 -10.09 -2.30 -2.28
C GLY A 20 -8.97 -3.16 -2.85
N TYR A 21 -9.32 -4.28 -3.48
CA TYR A 21 -8.34 -5.24 -3.98
C TYR A 21 -7.58 -4.76 -5.23
N LYS A 22 -8.11 -3.76 -5.94
CA LYS A 22 -7.60 -3.26 -7.23
C LYS A 22 -7.20 -1.78 -7.16
N ALA A 23 -6.57 -1.39 -6.05
CA ALA A 23 -6.30 0.02 -5.77
C ALA A 23 -5.07 0.60 -6.48
N CYS A 24 -4.18 -0.25 -7.03
CA CYS A 24 -3.00 0.23 -7.73
C CYS A 24 -3.38 0.55 -9.19
N PRO A 25 -3.25 1.81 -9.64
CA PRO A 25 -3.59 2.19 -11.01
C PRO A 25 -2.69 1.54 -12.06
N ILE A 26 -1.49 1.13 -11.66
CA ILE A 26 -0.49 0.50 -12.53
C ILE A 26 -0.72 -1.01 -12.63
N CYS A 27 -1.01 -1.68 -11.50
CA CYS A 27 -1.25 -3.13 -11.52
C CYS A 27 -2.67 -3.49 -11.95
N GLY A 28 -3.66 -2.62 -11.72
CA GLY A 28 -5.06 -2.91 -12.00
C GLY A 28 -5.53 -4.18 -11.31
N ASP A 29 -5.92 -5.18 -12.10
CA ASP A 29 -6.41 -6.48 -11.63
C ASP A 29 -5.31 -7.33 -10.99
N ASP A 30 -4.07 -7.14 -11.41
CA ASP A 30 -2.90 -7.81 -10.85
C ASP A 30 -2.37 -7.14 -9.58
N THR A 31 -3.16 -6.24 -8.98
CA THR A 31 -2.81 -5.60 -7.70
C THR A 31 -2.64 -6.68 -6.63
N PRO A 32 -1.42 -6.85 -6.09
CA PRO A 32 -1.14 -7.89 -5.11
C PRO A 32 -1.71 -7.50 -3.73
N SER A 33 -3.01 -7.72 -3.57
CA SER A 33 -3.77 -7.37 -2.38
C SER A 33 -4.03 -8.59 -1.50
N HIS A 34 -4.02 -8.39 -0.19
CA HIS A 34 -4.30 -9.42 0.79
C HIS A 34 -5.16 -8.84 1.90
N ARG A 35 -6.26 -9.52 2.25
CA ARG A 35 -7.12 -9.08 3.35
C ARG A 35 -6.65 -9.69 4.65
N LEU A 36 -6.27 -8.82 5.58
CA LEU A 36 -5.89 -9.18 6.93
C LEU A 36 -7.09 -9.74 7.69
N LYS A 37 -6.92 -10.91 8.31
CA LYS A 37 -7.99 -11.67 8.95
C LYS A 37 -8.51 -10.98 10.19
N ASN A 38 -7.62 -10.45 11.03
CA ASN A 38 -7.95 -9.84 12.31
C ASN A 38 -8.09 -8.32 12.20
N GLY A 39 -7.21 -7.66 11.45
CA GLY A 39 -7.28 -6.22 11.23
C GLY A 39 -8.37 -5.80 10.25
N HIS A 40 -8.94 -6.75 9.50
CA HIS A 40 -10.01 -6.57 8.49
C HIS A 40 -9.71 -5.54 7.38
N LYS A 41 -8.44 -5.12 7.27
CA LYS A 41 -7.95 -4.18 6.26
C LYS A 41 -7.36 -4.93 5.08
N ILE A 42 -7.33 -4.27 3.93
CA ILE A 42 -6.59 -4.75 2.77
C ILE A 42 -5.18 -4.20 2.86
N CYS A 43 -4.19 -5.09 2.81
CA CYS A 43 -2.78 -4.73 2.66
C CYS A 43 -2.33 -5.03 1.23
N TYR A 44 -1.38 -4.24 0.73
CA TYR A 44 -0.78 -4.44 -0.58
C TYR A 44 0.61 -5.04 -0.40
N ILE A 45 0.70 -6.33 -0.65
CA ILE A 45 1.94 -7.11 -0.55
C ILE A 45 2.65 -7.09 -1.90
N GLY A 46 3.97 -7.28 -2.00
CA GLY A 46 4.63 -7.33 -3.33
C GLY A 46 5.02 -5.97 -3.92
N HIS A 47 5.04 -4.89 -3.13
CA HIS A 47 5.68 -3.61 -3.47
C HIS A 47 7.19 -3.74 -3.80
N ARG A 48 7.80 -4.89 -3.47
CA ARG A 48 9.21 -5.16 -3.77
C ARG A 48 9.49 -5.38 -5.25
N LYS A 49 8.47 -5.68 -6.09
CA LYS A 49 8.65 -5.83 -7.54
C LYS A 49 9.12 -4.53 -8.22
N TRP A 50 8.95 -3.37 -7.58
CA TRP A 50 9.42 -2.08 -8.09
C TRP A 50 10.88 -1.75 -7.71
N LEU A 51 11.52 -2.54 -6.84
CA LEU A 51 12.95 -2.37 -6.53
C LEU A 51 13.83 -2.91 -7.67
N PRO A 52 15.10 -2.52 -7.82
CA PRO A 52 16.01 -3.14 -8.77
C PRO A 52 16.08 -4.67 -8.62
N ILE A 53 16.27 -5.43 -9.71
CA ILE A 53 16.27 -6.91 -9.71
C ILE A 53 17.25 -7.49 -8.67
N ASN A 54 18.42 -6.86 -8.52
CA ASN A 54 19.47 -7.28 -7.59
C ASN A 54 19.33 -6.70 -6.17
N HIS A 55 18.23 -6.00 -5.86
CA HIS A 55 18.05 -5.35 -4.57
C HIS A 55 17.93 -6.37 -3.42
N PRO A 56 18.68 -6.25 -2.30
CA PRO A 56 18.69 -7.23 -1.21
C PRO A 56 17.29 -7.55 -0.63
N TYR A 57 16.43 -6.53 -0.50
CA TYR A 57 15.07 -6.70 0.05
C TYR A 57 14.20 -7.67 -0.76
N ARG A 58 14.47 -7.87 -2.05
CA ARG A 58 13.75 -8.88 -2.86
C ARG A 58 13.97 -10.30 -2.35
N ARG A 59 15.11 -10.59 -1.70
CA ARG A 59 15.43 -11.92 -1.15
C ARG A 59 15.03 -12.09 0.32
N GLN A 60 14.80 -11.00 1.04
CA GLN A 60 14.44 -11.03 2.45
C GLN A 60 13.02 -11.57 2.64
N ARG A 61 12.90 -12.85 3.01
CA ARG A 61 11.59 -13.51 3.22
C ARG A 61 10.97 -13.13 4.56
N ALA A 62 11.75 -13.28 5.62
CA ALA A 62 11.31 -13.11 7.01
C ALA A 62 10.86 -11.67 7.35
N ALA A 63 11.47 -10.67 6.72
CA ALA A 63 11.13 -9.26 6.96
C ALA A 63 9.83 -8.81 6.28
N PHE A 64 9.33 -9.57 5.30
CA PHE A 64 8.20 -9.15 4.45
C PHE A 64 7.03 -10.15 4.51
N ASN A 65 6.79 -10.93 3.46
CA ASN A 65 5.63 -11.82 3.31
C ASN A 65 6.02 -13.31 3.24
N GLY A 66 7.18 -13.68 3.77
CA GLY A 66 7.68 -15.07 3.77
C GLY A 66 8.15 -15.59 2.41
N LYS A 67 8.02 -14.81 1.33
CA LYS A 67 8.39 -15.21 -0.04
C LYS A 67 9.49 -14.33 -0.60
N PRO A 68 10.36 -14.84 -1.48
CA PRO A 68 11.23 -13.99 -2.29
C PRO A 68 10.40 -13.29 -3.38
N GLU A 69 10.88 -12.15 -3.89
CA GLU A 69 10.24 -11.40 -4.97
C GLU A 69 11.10 -11.43 -6.23
N TYR A 70 10.61 -12.11 -7.27
CA TYR A 70 11.24 -12.21 -8.58
C TYR A 70 10.46 -11.49 -9.68
N GLY A 71 9.28 -10.95 -9.35
CA GLY A 71 8.44 -10.24 -10.30
C GLY A 71 9.08 -8.95 -10.82
N ILE A 72 8.60 -8.54 -11.97
CA ILE A 72 8.93 -7.29 -12.65
C ILE A 72 7.72 -6.35 -12.44
N PRO A 73 7.94 -5.04 -12.24
CA PRO A 73 6.81 -4.14 -12.12
C PRO A 73 6.06 -4.08 -13.47
N PRO A 74 4.72 -4.07 -13.46
CA PRO A 74 3.96 -3.94 -14.70
C PRO A 74 4.27 -2.60 -15.37
N GLU A 75 4.22 -2.59 -16.71
CA GLU A 75 4.39 -1.36 -17.47
C GLU A 75 3.18 -0.45 -17.25
N PRO A 76 3.39 0.84 -16.91
CA PRO A 76 2.29 1.78 -16.77
C PRO A 76 1.60 2.04 -18.10
N LEU A 77 0.26 2.02 -18.08
CA LEU A 77 -0.56 2.34 -19.24
C LEU A 77 -0.39 3.81 -19.67
N THR A 78 -0.27 4.00 -20.98
CA THR A 78 -0.32 5.32 -21.63
C THR A 78 -1.68 5.97 -21.45
N GLY A 79 -1.77 7.28 -21.70
CA GLY A 79 -3.05 7.98 -21.58
C GLY A 79 -4.06 7.55 -22.64
N GLU A 80 -3.60 7.18 -23.83
CA GLU A 80 -4.43 6.65 -24.91
C GLU A 80 -4.99 5.26 -24.58
N GLU A 81 -4.16 4.37 -24.03
CA GLU A 81 -4.62 3.05 -23.58
C GLU A 81 -5.65 3.16 -22.47
N VAL A 82 -5.41 4.03 -21.48
CA VAL A 82 -6.40 4.29 -20.41
C VAL A 82 -7.70 4.83 -20.99
N LEU A 83 -7.64 5.77 -21.93
CA LEU A 83 -8.84 6.31 -22.58
C LEU A 83 -9.63 5.19 -23.30
N HIS A 84 -8.95 4.36 -24.08
CA HIS A 84 -9.56 3.24 -24.79
C HIS A 84 -10.21 2.23 -23.83
N MET A 85 -9.53 1.85 -22.74
CA MET A 85 -10.10 0.94 -21.73
C MET A 85 -11.35 1.52 -21.06
N VAL A 86 -11.33 2.82 -20.78
CA VAL A 86 -12.44 3.52 -20.12
C VAL A 86 -13.65 3.65 -21.04
N GLU A 87 -13.45 3.92 -22.34
CA GLU A 87 -14.52 4.05 -23.33
C GLU A 87 -15.15 2.71 -23.69
N ASN A 88 -14.34 1.64 -23.78
CA ASN A 88 -14.82 0.29 -24.07
C ASN A 88 -15.47 -0.41 -22.87
N GLY A 89 -15.39 0.19 -21.68
CA GLY A 89 -15.99 -0.38 -20.48
C GLY A 89 -15.24 -1.60 -19.93
N ASP A 90 -13.96 -1.78 -20.27
CA ASP A 90 -13.08 -2.78 -19.65
C ASP A 90 -12.71 -2.33 -18.23
N ARG A 91 -13.63 -2.61 -17.31
CA ARG A 91 -13.64 -2.15 -15.91
C ARG A 91 -12.69 -2.95 -15.02
N VAL A 92 -11.40 -2.93 -15.33
CA VAL A 92 -10.31 -3.43 -14.48
C VAL A 92 -10.26 -2.58 -13.20
N CYS A 93 -9.76 -1.34 -13.32
CA CYS A 93 -9.59 -0.39 -12.22
C CYS A 93 -10.22 0.98 -12.48
N TRP A 94 -10.96 1.19 -13.57
CA TRP A 94 -11.58 2.47 -13.91
C TRP A 94 -13.10 2.39 -13.83
N LYS A 95 -13.72 3.33 -13.09
CA LYS A 95 -15.16 3.38 -12.86
C LYS A 95 -15.91 4.37 -13.73
N LYS A 96 -15.21 5.39 -14.23
CA LYS A 96 -15.78 6.47 -15.03
C LYS A 96 -14.72 7.10 -15.93
N LYS A 97 -15.17 7.71 -17.02
CA LYS A 97 -14.37 8.64 -17.81
C LYS A 97 -14.23 9.96 -17.06
N SER A 98 -12.99 10.39 -16.85
CA SER A 98 -12.69 11.73 -16.32
C SER A 98 -12.98 12.78 -17.39
N ILE A 99 -13.56 13.92 -16.99
CA ILE A 99 -13.77 15.07 -17.88
C ILE A 99 -12.46 15.61 -18.48
N PHE A 100 -11.32 15.35 -17.82
CA PHE A 100 -10.03 15.78 -18.34
C PHE A 100 -9.66 15.09 -19.66
N PHE A 101 -10.24 13.93 -19.98
CA PHE A 101 -10.03 13.29 -21.28
C PHE A 101 -10.72 14.03 -22.44
N ASP A 102 -11.59 15.00 -22.16
CA ASP A 102 -12.15 15.88 -23.20
C ASP A 102 -11.14 16.95 -23.64
N LEU A 103 -10.05 17.14 -22.88
CA LEU A 103 -8.93 17.98 -23.27
C LEU A 103 -8.02 17.19 -24.23
N GLU A 104 -7.86 17.69 -25.45
CA GLU A 104 -7.12 17.03 -26.54
C GLU A 104 -5.71 16.57 -26.14
N TYR A 105 -5.00 17.37 -25.33
CA TYR A 105 -3.64 17.08 -24.90
C TYR A 105 -3.54 16.04 -23.77
N TRP A 106 -4.63 15.74 -23.05
CA TRP A 106 -4.58 14.98 -21.80
C TRP A 106 -4.14 13.53 -21.99
N LYS A 107 -4.59 12.89 -23.07
CA LYS A 107 -4.20 11.52 -23.44
C LYS A 107 -2.71 11.38 -23.77
N TYR A 108 -2.05 12.47 -24.15
CA TYR A 108 -0.63 12.50 -24.49
C TYR A 108 0.28 12.81 -23.29
N LEU A 109 -0.28 13.11 -22.11
CA LEU A 109 0.52 13.38 -20.92
C LEU A 109 1.14 12.09 -20.36
N PRO A 110 2.48 12.02 -20.22
CA PRO A 110 3.15 10.89 -19.58
C PRO A 110 2.76 10.77 -18.10
N VAL A 111 2.57 11.91 -17.42
CA VAL A 111 2.14 12.00 -16.02
C VAL A 111 0.89 12.86 -15.95
N ARG A 112 -0.27 12.21 -15.81
CA ARG A 112 -1.59 12.88 -15.72
C ARG A 112 -1.91 13.38 -14.30
N HIS A 113 -1.41 12.65 -13.31
CA HIS A 113 -1.69 12.90 -11.91
C HIS A 113 -0.42 12.75 -11.09
N ALA A 114 -0.09 13.79 -10.32
CA ALA A 114 0.95 13.77 -9.32
C ALA A 114 0.30 13.57 -7.95
N LEU A 115 0.85 12.65 -7.16
CA LEU A 115 0.40 12.48 -5.79
C LEU A 115 1.01 13.56 -4.91
N ASP A 116 0.19 14.10 -4.02
CA ASP A 116 0.62 15.09 -3.03
C ASP A 116 1.53 14.41 -2.00
N VAL A 117 2.83 14.58 -2.24
CA VAL A 117 3.90 14.01 -1.42
C VAL A 117 3.84 14.52 0.01
N MET A 118 3.52 15.80 0.23
CA MET A 118 3.51 16.37 1.58
C MET A 118 2.48 15.68 2.48
N HIS A 119 1.26 15.48 1.97
CA HIS A 119 0.21 14.79 2.73
C HIS A 119 0.52 13.30 2.93
N ILE A 120 1.10 12.64 1.92
CA ILE A 120 1.50 11.23 2.02
C ILE A 120 2.60 11.06 3.06
N GLU A 121 3.66 11.85 2.99
CA GLU A 121 4.80 11.80 3.91
C GLU A 121 4.35 12.07 5.34
N LYS A 122 3.53 13.10 5.57
CA LYS A 122 2.98 13.38 6.90
C LYS A 122 2.25 12.17 7.48
N ASN A 123 1.37 11.54 6.70
CA ASN A 123 0.58 10.38 7.15
C ASN A 123 1.45 9.15 7.44
N VAL A 124 2.48 8.91 6.63
CA VAL A 124 3.43 7.80 6.81
C VAL A 124 4.30 8.04 8.05
N CYS A 125 4.89 9.23 8.16
CA CYS A 125 5.72 9.62 9.29
C CYS A 125 4.95 9.55 10.62
N ASP A 126 3.73 10.10 10.68
CA ASP A 126 2.90 10.03 11.89
C ASP A 126 2.61 8.58 12.32
N SER A 127 2.39 7.68 11.34
CA SER A 127 2.15 6.26 11.61
C SER A 127 3.40 5.54 12.11
N ILE A 128 4.57 5.84 11.54
CA ILE A 128 5.86 5.28 11.96
C ILE A 128 6.19 5.78 13.38
N ILE A 129 6.18 7.09 13.61
CA ILE A 129 6.49 7.71 14.90
C ILE A 129 5.51 7.21 15.97
N GLY A 130 4.22 7.16 15.67
CA GLY A 130 3.21 6.65 16.60
C GLY A 130 3.45 5.20 17.01
N THR A 131 4.02 4.40 16.12
CA THR A 131 4.35 2.99 16.39
C THR A 131 5.67 2.86 17.17
N LEU A 132 6.73 3.56 16.74
CA LEU A 132 8.05 3.49 17.38
C LEU A 132 8.05 4.02 18.82
N LEU A 133 7.27 5.07 19.09
CA LEU A 133 7.18 5.70 20.41
C LEU A 133 6.01 5.19 21.26
N GLU A 134 5.30 4.15 20.81
CA GLU A 134 4.15 3.55 21.50
C GLU A 134 3.07 4.58 21.93
N ILE A 135 2.83 5.61 21.10
CA ILE A 135 1.93 6.71 21.45
C ILE A 135 0.48 6.20 21.53
N PRO A 136 -0.21 6.35 22.68
CA PRO A 136 -1.60 5.91 22.83
C PRO A 136 -2.51 6.51 21.75
N GLY A 137 -3.30 5.67 21.10
CA GLY A 137 -4.23 6.07 20.02
C GLY A 137 -3.59 6.29 18.65
N LYS A 138 -2.26 6.43 18.54
CA LYS A 138 -1.54 6.53 17.26
C LYS A 138 -0.79 5.25 16.89
N ASN A 139 -0.40 4.45 17.87
CA ASN A 139 0.28 3.17 17.67
C ASN A 139 -0.53 2.24 16.75
N LYS A 140 0.13 1.70 15.72
CA LYS A 140 -0.46 0.73 14.77
C LYS A 140 -0.12 -0.73 15.10
N ASP A 141 0.76 -0.96 16.07
CA ASP A 141 1.07 -2.27 16.61
C ASP A 141 0.10 -2.63 17.75
N GLY A 142 -0.81 -3.55 17.46
CA GLY A 142 -1.80 -4.04 18.41
C GLY A 142 -2.05 -5.53 18.24
N ILE A 143 -2.90 -6.10 19.09
CA ILE A 143 -3.18 -7.55 19.12
C ILE A 143 -3.60 -8.06 17.73
N ALA A 144 -4.52 -7.36 17.05
CA ALA A 144 -4.97 -7.75 15.71
C ALA A 144 -3.82 -7.77 14.70
N ALA A 145 -2.93 -6.76 14.72
CA ALA A 145 -1.77 -6.70 13.83
C ALA A 145 -0.80 -7.86 14.08
N ARG A 146 -0.57 -8.20 15.36
CA ARG A 146 0.31 -9.30 15.80
C ARG A 146 -0.24 -10.67 15.38
N LEU A 147 -1.55 -10.88 15.53
CA LEU A 147 -2.23 -12.09 15.04
C LEU A 147 -2.22 -12.19 13.51
N ASP A 148 -2.30 -11.05 12.81
CA ASP A 148 -2.18 -11.02 11.35
C ASP A 148 -0.77 -11.39 10.88
N LEU A 149 0.27 -10.90 11.55
CA LEU A 149 1.66 -11.31 11.29
C LEU A 149 1.84 -12.83 11.46
N LEU A 150 1.28 -13.40 12.53
CA LEU A 150 1.27 -14.84 12.76
C LEU A 150 0.55 -15.61 11.65
N ASN A 151 -0.64 -15.17 11.25
CA ASN A 151 -1.39 -15.78 10.15
C ASN A 151 -0.63 -15.72 8.82
N MET A 152 0.19 -14.69 8.63
CA MET A 152 1.07 -14.55 7.47
C MET A 152 2.38 -15.34 7.59
N GLY A 153 2.64 -15.99 8.73
CA GLY A 153 3.86 -16.76 8.98
C GLY A 153 5.12 -15.91 9.10
N VAL A 154 4.98 -14.65 9.51
CA VAL A 154 6.09 -13.69 9.63
C VAL A 154 6.17 -13.14 11.05
N LYS A 155 7.39 -12.89 11.54
CA LYS A 155 7.64 -12.41 12.92
C LYS A 155 6.89 -13.22 13.99
N THR A 156 7.01 -14.55 13.93
CA THR A 156 6.30 -15.47 14.84
C THR A 156 6.75 -15.35 16.30
N ASP A 157 7.96 -14.84 16.50
CA ASP A 157 8.53 -14.45 17.80
C ASP A 157 7.75 -13.33 18.49
N LEU A 158 6.99 -12.54 17.73
CA LEU A 158 6.24 -11.39 18.22
C LEU A 158 4.79 -11.72 18.63
N GLN A 159 4.45 -12.99 18.84
CA GLN A 159 3.09 -13.41 19.19
C GLN A 159 2.57 -12.77 20.50
N PRO A 160 1.26 -12.48 20.60
CA PRO A 160 0.66 -12.07 21.87
C PRO A 160 0.79 -13.15 22.95
N GLU A 161 1.20 -12.75 24.15
CA GLU A 161 1.27 -13.61 25.34
C GLU A 161 -0.02 -13.41 26.16
N TYR A 162 -0.86 -14.44 26.23
CA TYR A 162 -2.10 -14.40 27.00
C TYR A 162 -1.84 -14.83 28.45
N GLY A 163 -1.68 -13.84 29.35
CA GLY A 163 -1.63 -14.08 30.78
C GLY A 163 -3.03 -14.05 31.43
N GLU A 164 -3.13 -14.50 32.68
CA GLU A 164 -4.41 -14.58 33.41
C GLU A 164 -5.14 -13.24 33.57
N ARG A 165 -4.38 -12.12 33.69
CA ARG A 165 -4.94 -10.78 33.95
C ARG A 165 -4.86 -9.82 32.78
N ARG A 166 -3.84 -9.95 31.93
CA ARG A 166 -3.58 -9.06 30.80
C ARG A 166 -2.88 -9.80 29.68
N THR A 167 -3.23 -9.46 28.44
CA THR A 167 -2.46 -9.83 27.26
C THR A 167 -1.24 -8.93 27.16
N ARG A 168 -0.05 -9.52 27.05
CA ARG A 168 1.21 -8.82 26.87
C ARG A 168 1.65 -8.96 25.42
N LEU A 169 2.15 -7.87 24.84
CA LEU A 169 2.80 -7.89 23.53
C LEU A 169 4.31 -7.80 23.76
N PRO A 170 5.11 -8.76 23.27
CA PRO A 170 6.56 -8.68 23.38
C PRO A 170 7.07 -7.45 22.60
N PRO A 171 8.07 -6.72 23.10
CA PRO A 171 8.59 -5.55 22.39
C PRO A 171 9.11 -5.94 21.01
N GLY A 172 8.77 -5.15 19.99
CA GLY A 172 9.30 -5.37 18.65
C GLY A 172 10.80 -5.01 18.58
N PRO A 173 11.55 -5.54 17.61
CA PRO A 173 12.97 -5.18 17.41
C PRO A 173 13.20 -3.71 17.01
N TRP A 174 12.12 -2.94 16.80
CA TRP A 174 12.14 -1.52 16.48
C TRP A 174 11.74 -0.64 17.68
N ASN A 175 11.41 -1.23 18.83
CA ASN A 175 11.10 -0.45 20.01
C ASN A 175 12.38 0.15 20.59
N LEU A 176 12.35 1.45 20.88
CA LEU A 176 13.45 2.13 21.56
C LEU A 176 13.45 1.71 23.03
N SER A 177 14.53 1.08 23.49
CA SER A 177 14.71 0.81 24.92
C SER A 177 15.15 2.07 25.65
N ARG A 178 14.75 2.25 26.91
CA ARG A 178 15.29 3.31 27.78
C ARG A 178 16.77 3.15 28.14
N ALA A 179 17.38 2.02 27.77
CA ALA A 179 18.79 1.77 28.01
C ALA A 179 19.64 2.45 26.93
N GLU A 180 19.79 3.77 27.07
CA GLU A 180 20.92 4.59 26.62
C GLU A 180 21.14 5.70 27.65
#